data_AF-A0A3A8GUM5-F1
#
_entry.id   AF-A0A3A8GUM5-F1
#
_cell.length_a   1.000
_cell.length_b   1.000
_cell.length_c   1.000
_cell.angle_alpha   90.00
_cell.angle_beta   90.00
_cell.angle_gamma   90.00
#
_symmetry.space_group_name_H-M   'P 1'
#
loop_
_entity.id
_entity.type
_entity.pdbx_description
1 polymer ?
#
loop_
_entity_poly.entity_id
_entity_poly.type
_entity_poly.pdbx_seq_one_letter_code
_entity_poly.pdbx_strand_id
1 'polypeptide(L)'
;MRFMMALGVVALGAGCAHAPKPAAPAARAQQLSEEADQAYKALDFERCAERFQAAGEANAEGPDRAEFLYRAAGCASLAGHADAAVDVLKRAVQGGYYDADHLEYNPELAALHALPAWSGIVAEARANLAKAPEAPFMTMTLMGVDAFGSRKVDQETVQRLMGLEVGKPIVGSGAIFRQKEAALREQYGLAYAQVSMSIYFADERKGSAFVVVDMVDAEDAARLRFLPEPKGHATDPEGLLARWNDYVERLQKLQMQGKMSEDTSCKVANCIGGFGHPDLASFEPEFLAKVPGQLDALTAVLREDADPEKRVAAAYLLAYAPTLEETAQRLQPSIRDPESGVRNSVLRVLASTQEAATKPLLDVARVADAVTMPKATDRNKATHLLNYLLDDLSPEALKAQRAGLLRQLGEHLVRMSALTLPINRDPAVLVLKQLSGEQYETAEEWRAWLARQPKTEG
;
A
#
# COMPACT_ATOMS: atom_id res chain seq x y z
N MET A 1 -25.96 74.76 23.08
CA MET A 1 -25.83 75.14 21.66
C MET A 1 -25.39 73.88 20.92
N ARG A 2 -26.28 73.04 20.37
CA ARG A 2 -26.84 73.05 18.99
C ARG A 2 -25.82 73.35 17.88
N PHE A 3 -25.96 72.57 16.79
CA PHE A 3 -25.22 72.51 15.51
C PHE A 3 -24.06 71.48 15.48
N MET A 4 -23.91 70.60 14.48
CA MET A 4 -24.72 70.23 13.31
C MET A 4 -24.22 68.86 12.79
N MET A 5 -25.12 67.98 12.38
CA MET A 5 -24.80 66.77 11.61
C MET A 5 -24.29 67.16 10.21
N ALA A 6 -23.18 66.57 9.77
CA ALA A 6 -22.78 66.53 8.38
C ALA A 6 -22.70 65.06 7.92
N LEU A 7 -23.64 64.69 7.03
CA LEU A 7 -23.59 63.46 6.24
C LEU A 7 -22.40 63.55 5.27
N GLY A 8 -21.42 62.67 5.44
CA GLY A 8 -20.40 62.38 4.44
C GLY A 8 -20.80 61.17 3.60
N VAL A 9 -21.20 61.41 2.35
CA VAL A 9 -21.38 60.38 1.34
C VAL A 9 -20.00 59.80 1.01
N VAL A 10 -19.76 58.54 1.38
CA VAL A 10 -18.60 57.77 0.91
C VAL A 10 -18.97 57.15 -0.43
N ALA A 11 -18.30 57.59 -1.49
CA ALA A 11 -18.36 56.98 -2.80
C ALA A 11 -17.81 55.56 -2.75
N LEU A 12 -18.67 54.56 -2.99
CA LEU A 12 -18.26 53.19 -3.27
C LEU A 12 -17.58 53.17 -4.64
N GLY A 13 -16.24 53.20 -4.63
CA GLY A 13 -15.45 52.88 -5.81
C GLY A 13 -15.71 51.43 -6.23
N ALA A 14 -16.17 51.24 -7.46
CA ALA A 14 -16.26 49.94 -8.10
C ALA A 14 -14.84 49.34 -8.20
N GLY A 15 -14.48 48.52 -7.22
CA GLY A 15 -13.30 47.66 -7.32
C GLY A 15 -13.57 46.63 -8.41
N CYS A 16 -12.85 46.72 -9.52
CA CYS A 16 -12.84 45.69 -10.55
C CYS A 16 -12.51 44.35 -9.88
N ALA A 17 -13.51 43.47 -9.81
CA ALA A 17 -13.32 42.08 -9.44
C ALA A 17 -12.35 41.48 -10.46
N HIS A 18 -11.10 41.30 -10.07
CA HIS A 18 -10.12 40.59 -10.88
C HIS A 18 -10.52 39.12 -10.82
N ALA A 19 -11.34 38.70 -11.80
CA ALA A 19 -11.61 37.29 -11.99
C ALA A 19 -10.27 36.56 -12.10
N PRO A 20 -10.03 35.49 -11.31
CA PRO A 20 -8.77 34.76 -11.37
C PRO A 20 -8.53 34.29 -12.81
N LYS A 21 -7.30 34.50 -13.28
CA LYS A 21 -6.89 34.10 -14.63
C LYS A 21 -7.19 32.60 -14.82
N PRO A 22 -7.73 32.17 -15.98
CA PRO A 22 -7.95 30.75 -16.25
C PRO A 22 -6.66 29.96 -16.02
N ALA A 23 -6.76 28.82 -15.34
CA ALA A 23 -5.64 27.92 -15.16
C ALA A 23 -5.09 27.47 -16.52
N ALA A 24 -3.78 27.23 -16.60
CA ALA A 24 -3.19 26.64 -17.79
C ALA A 24 -3.86 25.27 -18.09
N PRO A 25 -4.04 24.88 -19.37
CA PRO A 25 -4.74 23.66 -19.74
C PRO A 25 -4.26 22.40 -18.99
N ALA A 26 -2.95 22.23 -18.82
CA ALA A 26 -2.36 21.12 -18.07
C ALA A 26 -2.74 21.13 -16.57
N ALA A 27 -2.70 22.30 -15.92
CA ALA A 27 -3.09 22.43 -14.52
C ALA A 27 -4.60 22.14 -14.32
N ARG A 28 -5.43 22.52 -15.30
CA ARG A 28 -6.86 22.20 -15.28
C ARG A 28 -7.11 20.70 -15.48
N ALA A 29 -6.40 20.05 -16.41
CA ALA A 29 -6.50 18.61 -16.63
C ALA A 29 -6.12 17.82 -15.38
N GLN A 30 -5.05 18.23 -14.69
CA GLN A 30 -4.61 17.62 -13.44
C GLN A 30 -5.64 17.78 -12.31
N GLN A 31 -6.21 18.98 -12.14
CA GLN A 31 -7.29 19.18 -11.16
C GLN A 31 -8.50 18.28 -11.47
N LEU A 32 -8.88 18.16 -12.75
CA LEU A 32 -10.00 17.31 -13.17
C LEU A 32 -9.73 15.82 -12.94
N SER A 33 -8.50 15.35 -13.17
CA SER A 33 -8.12 13.96 -12.90
C SER A 33 -8.15 13.66 -11.40
N GLU A 34 -7.72 14.59 -10.54
CA GLU A 34 -7.83 14.47 -9.09
C GLU A 34 -9.29 14.40 -8.61
N GLU A 35 -10.17 15.24 -9.17
CA GLU A 35 -11.61 15.18 -8.91
C GLU A 35 -12.21 13.83 -9.38
N ALA A 36 -11.76 13.30 -10.53
CA ALA A 36 -12.18 12.00 -11.04
C ALA A 36 -11.72 10.85 -10.13
N ASP A 37 -10.48 10.92 -9.64
CA ASP A 37 -9.91 9.96 -8.69
C ASP A 37 -10.67 9.96 -7.35
N GLN A 38 -11.09 11.13 -6.87
CA GLN A 38 -11.98 11.22 -5.70
C GLN A 38 -13.34 10.57 -5.97
N ALA A 39 -13.95 10.81 -7.13
CA ALA A 39 -15.21 10.18 -7.52
C ALA A 39 -15.09 8.65 -7.65
N TYR A 40 -14.01 8.15 -8.27
CA TYR A 40 -13.71 6.72 -8.35
C TYR A 40 -13.55 6.08 -6.96
N LYS A 41 -12.86 6.74 -6.03
CA LYS A 41 -12.72 6.30 -4.63
C LYS A 41 -14.07 6.23 -3.92
N ALA A 42 -14.96 7.19 -4.20
CA ALA A 42 -16.34 7.23 -3.69
C ALA A 42 -17.31 6.27 -4.41
N LEU A 43 -16.85 5.54 -5.43
CA LEU A 43 -17.67 4.67 -6.31
C LEU A 43 -18.76 5.45 -7.08
N ASP A 44 -18.56 6.76 -7.27
CA ASP A 44 -19.38 7.61 -8.15
C ASP A 44 -18.82 7.55 -9.58
N PHE A 45 -19.14 6.46 -10.28
CA PHE A 45 -18.56 6.16 -11.58
C PHE A 45 -19.03 7.09 -12.70
N GLU A 46 -20.24 7.67 -12.57
CA GLU A 46 -20.77 8.68 -13.49
C GLU A 46 -19.89 9.93 -13.47
N ARG A 47 -19.69 10.48 -12.26
CA ARG A 47 -18.84 11.66 -12.08
C ARG A 47 -17.38 11.36 -12.41
N CYS A 48 -16.90 10.16 -12.10
CA CYS A 48 -15.57 9.72 -12.49
C CYS A 48 -15.38 9.80 -14.01
N ALA A 49 -16.29 9.19 -14.78
CA ALA A 49 -16.23 9.18 -16.24
C ALA A 49 -16.27 10.60 -16.81
N GLU A 50 -17.19 11.45 -16.31
CA GLU A 50 -17.31 12.86 -16.73
C GLU A 50 -16.00 13.62 -16.48
N ARG A 51 -15.40 13.47 -15.29
CA ARG A 51 -14.21 14.22 -14.90
C ARG A 51 -12.94 13.76 -15.62
N PHE A 52 -12.74 12.46 -15.82
CA PHE A 52 -11.62 11.99 -16.64
C PHE A 52 -11.78 12.37 -18.11
N GLN A 53 -13.00 12.33 -18.66
CA GLN A 53 -13.21 12.78 -20.04
C GLN A 53 -12.91 14.28 -20.17
N ALA A 54 -13.38 15.10 -19.23
CA ALA A 54 -13.07 16.53 -19.20
C ALA A 54 -11.56 16.80 -19.05
N ALA A 55 -10.85 15.98 -18.27
CA ALA A 55 -9.38 16.06 -18.16
C ALA A 55 -8.70 15.78 -19.51
N GLY A 56 -9.14 14.74 -20.21
CA GLY A 56 -8.66 14.43 -21.57
C GLY A 56 -8.99 15.52 -22.59
N GLU A 57 -10.12 16.22 -22.45
CA GLU A 57 -10.49 17.34 -23.34
C GLU A 57 -9.72 18.62 -23.03
N ALA A 58 -9.37 18.85 -21.76
CA ALA A 58 -8.53 19.96 -21.34
C ALA A 58 -7.07 19.80 -21.79
N ASN A 59 -6.59 18.57 -21.98
CA ASN A 59 -5.27 18.29 -22.53
C ASN A 59 -5.36 17.94 -24.02
N ALA A 60 -5.18 18.93 -24.90
CA ALA A 60 -5.49 18.78 -26.32
C ALA A 60 -4.68 17.68 -27.05
N GLU A 61 -3.43 17.44 -26.65
CA GLU A 61 -2.52 16.47 -27.29
C GLU A 61 -1.59 15.82 -26.25
N GLY A 62 -1.13 14.61 -26.52
CA GLY A 62 -0.10 13.92 -25.71
C GLY A 62 -0.58 12.66 -24.99
N PRO A 63 0.35 11.91 -24.39
CA PRO A 63 0.08 10.61 -23.76
C PRO A 63 -0.94 10.69 -22.61
N ASP A 64 -0.92 11.78 -21.85
CA ASP A 64 -1.85 11.98 -20.72
C ASP A 64 -3.31 12.06 -21.18
N ARG A 65 -3.59 12.61 -22.37
CA ARG A 65 -4.95 12.65 -22.93
C ARG A 65 -5.47 11.23 -23.15
N ALA A 66 -4.67 10.37 -23.76
CA ALA A 66 -5.04 9.01 -24.07
C ALA A 66 -5.29 8.21 -22.78
N GLU A 67 -4.46 8.43 -21.76
CA GLU A 67 -4.61 7.84 -20.43
C GLU A 67 -5.90 8.32 -19.73
N PHE A 68 -6.19 9.62 -19.71
CA PHE A 68 -7.43 10.12 -19.12
C PHE A 68 -8.67 9.56 -19.82
N LEU A 69 -8.67 9.46 -21.15
CA LEU A 69 -9.77 8.85 -21.89
C LEU A 69 -9.89 7.34 -21.60
N TYR A 70 -8.78 6.62 -21.49
CA TYR A 70 -8.79 5.22 -21.07
C TYR A 70 -9.46 5.04 -19.69
N ARG A 71 -9.06 5.84 -18.70
CA ARG A 71 -9.64 5.82 -17.35
C ARG A 71 -11.12 6.22 -17.34
N ALA A 72 -11.52 7.18 -18.18
CA ALA A 72 -12.92 7.57 -18.36
C ALA A 72 -13.76 6.39 -18.89
N ALA A 73 -13.25 5.62 -19.85
CA ALA A 73 -13.94 4.44 -20.38
C ALA A 73 -14.13 3.35 -19.31
N GLY A 74 -13.12 3.12 -18.45
CA GLY A 74 -13.23 2.23 -17.29
C GLY A 74 -14.37 2.65 -16.35
N CYS A 75 -14.44 3.94 -16.00
CA CYS A 75 -15.52 4.46 -15.17
C CYS A 75 -16.90 4.38 -15.85
N ALA A 76 -17.01 4.70 -17.14
CA ALA A 76 -18.26 4.56 -17.88
C ALA A 76 -18.74 3.09 -17.94
N SER A 77 -17.83 2.14 -18.12
CA SER A 77 -18.12 0.71 -18.10
C SER A 77 -18.64 0.26 -16.73
N LEU A 78 -17.97 0.68 -15.64
CA LEU A 78 -18.42 0.41 -14.26
C LEU A 78 -19.78 1.04 -13.94
N ALA A 79 -20.12 2.17 -14.56
CA ALA A 79 -21.44 2.81 -14.46
C ALA A 79 -22.53 2.09 -15.28
N GLY A 80 -22.18 1.07 -16.08
CA GLY A 80 -23.10 0.34 -16.94
C GLY A 80 -23.33 0.96 -18.33
N HIS A 81 -22.54 1.97 -18.70
CA HIS A 81 -22.66 2.68 -19.98
C HIS A 81 -21.75 2.08 -21.05
N ALA A 82 -22.02 0.85 -21.45
CA ALA A 82 -21.15 0.08 -22.35
C ALA A 82 -20.86 0.78 -23.69
N ASP A 83 -21.88 1.34 -24.35
CA ASP A 83 -21.71 2.03 -25.64
C ASP A 83 -20.86 3.30 -25.51
N ALA A 84 -21.12 4.11 -24.48
CA ALA A 84 -20.34 5.31 -24.21
C ALA A 84 -18.88 4.97 -23.86
N ALA A 85 -18.67 3.91 -23.07
CA ALA A 85 -17.34 3.42 -22.75
C ALA A 85 -16.56 3.00 -23.99
N VAL A 86 -17.20 2.28 -24.93
CA VAL A 86 -16.59 1.91 -26.22
C VAL A 86 -16.17 3.14 -27.03
N ASP A 87 -17.04 4.15 -27.12
CA ASP A 87 -16.72 5.36 -27.89
C ASP A 87 -15.58 6.18 -27.28
N VAL A 88 -15.54 6.28 -25.96
CA VAL A 88 -14.43 6.92 -25.24
C VAL A 88 -13.13 6.11 -25.41
N LEU A 89 -13.20 4.78 -25.34
CA LEU A 89 -12.04 3.90 -25.48
C LEU A 89 -11.45 3.95 -26.90
N LYS A 90 -12.30 4.03 -27.94
CA LYS A 90 -11.85 4.30 -29.33
C LYS A 90 -11.07 5.62 -29.41
N ARG A 91 -11.56 6.68 -28.76
CA ARG A 91 -10.84 7.98 -28.72
C ARG A 91 -9.50 7.85 -27.98
N ALA A 92 -9.42 7.03 -26.94
CA ALA A 92 -8.17 6.78 -26.21
C ALA A 92 -7.12 6.11 -27.10
N VAL A 93 -7.47 5.01 -27.79
CA VAL A 93 -6.53 4.31 -28.69
C VAL A 93 -6.20 5.13 -29.94
N GLN A 94 -7.15 5.87 -30.51
CA GLN A 94 -6.85 6.83 -31.59
C GLN A 94 -5.94 7.98 -31.12
N GLY A 95 -6.03 8.33 -29.84
CA GLY A 95 -5.17 9.30 -29.16
C GLY A 95 -3.79 8.77 -28.77
N GLY A 96 -3.50 7.49 -29.07
CA GLY A 96 -2.18 6.89 -28.85
C GLY A 96 -2.06 6.00 -27.61
N TYR A 97 -3.15 5.66 -26.92
CA TYR A 97 -3.09 4.67 -25.83
C TYR A 97 -2.53 3.34 -26.36
N TYR A 98 -1.55 2.76 -25.66
CA TYR A 98 -0.71 1.69 -26.20
C TYR A 98 -0.53 0.45 -25.30
N ASP A 99 -1.04 0.47 -24.06
CA ASP A 99 -0.92 -0.67 -23.14
C ASP A 99 -2.05 -1.69 -23.38
N ALA A 100 -1.87 -2.49 -24.44
CA ALA A 100 -2.87 -3.45 -24.89
C ALA A 100 -3.10 -4.58 -23.89
N ASP A 101 -2.07 -5.06 -23.20
CA ASP A 101 -2.21 -6.14 -22.23
C ASP A 101 -2.97 -5.64 -21.00
N HIS A 102 -2.66 -4.44 -20.49
CA HIS A 102 -3.45 -3.84 -19.41
C HIS A 102 -4.91 -3.64 -19.83
N LEU A 103 -5.16 -3.15 -21.06
CA LEU A 103 -6.51 -3.00 -21.60
C LEU A 103 -7.26 -4.34 -21.69
N GLU A 104 -6.60 -5.40 -22.17
CA GLU A 104 -7.20 -6.72 -22.37
C GLU A 104 -7.59 -7.42 -21.07
N TYR A 105 -6.83 -7.16 -19.99
CA TYR A 105 -7.03 -7.80 -18.69
C TYR A 105 -7.65 -6.89 -17.62
N ASN A 106 -7.98 -5.64 -17.94
CA ASN A 106 -8.60 -4.72 -16.98
C ASN A 106 -10.03 -5.19 -16.64
N PRO A 107 -10.31 -5.58 -15.39
CA PRO A 107 -11.63 -6.08 -15.00
C PRO A 107 -12.73 -5.01 -15.07
N GLU A 108 -12.38 -3.72 -15.11
CA GLU A 108 -13.34 -2.62 -15.26
C GLU A 108 -13.94 -2.57 -16.67
N LEU A 109 -13.25 -3.13 -17.66
CA LEU A 109 -13.67 -3.18 -19.06
C LEU A 109 -14.30 -4.53 -19.44
N ALA A 110 -14.44 -5.46 -18.49
CA ALA A 110 -14.90 -6.83 -18.76
C ALA A 110 -16.25 -6.90 -19.50
N ALA A 111 -17.17 -5.97 -19.21
CA ALA A 111 -18.47 -5.88 -19.89
C ALA A 111 -18.33 -5.56 -21.39
N LEU A 112 -17.23 -4.95 -21.82
CA LEU A 112 -16.98 -4.54 -23.20
C LEU A 112 -16.37 -5.65 -24.06
N HIS A 113 -15.79 -6.70 -23.45
CA HIS A 113 -15.02 -7.73 -24.17
C HIS A 113 -15.86 -8.51 -25.18
N ALA A 114 -17.17 -8.64 -24.91
CA ALA A 114 -18.11 -9.32 -25.81
C ALA A 114 -18.62 -8.44 -26.97
N LEU A 115 -18.31 -7.14 -26.97
CA LEU A 115 -18.82 -6.20 -27.97
C LEU A 115 -18.05 -6.30 -29.29
N PRO A 116 -18.70 -6.15 -30.46
CA PRO A 116 -18.04 -6.28 -31.76
C PRO A 116 -16.86 -5.32 -31.98
N ALA A 117 -16.85 -4.16 -31.32
CA ALA A 117 -15.79 -3.17 -31.44
C ALA A 117 -14.50 -3.53 -30.69
N TRP A 118 -14.56 -4.48 -29.75
CA TRP A 118 -13.47 -4.75 -28.81
C TRP A 118 -12.15 -5.15 -29.50
N SER A 119 -12.22 -6.10 -30.45
CA SER A 119 -11.03 -6.60 -31.15
C SER A 119 -10.32 -5.50 -31.95
N GLY A 120 -11.06 -4.54 -32.51
CA GLY A 120 -10.50 -3.39 -33.20
C GLY A 120 -9.75 -2.45 -32.27
N ILE A 121 -10.31 -2.19 -31.09
CA ILE A 121 -9.69 -1.34 -30.06
C ILE A 121 -8.38 -1.97 -29.56
N VAL A 122 -8.38 -3.26 -29.23
CA VAL A 122 -7.17 -3.97 -28.79
C VAL A 122 -6.09 -3.95 -29.87
N ALA A 123 -6.46 -4.19 -31.14
CA ALA A 123 -5.52 -4.17 -32.26
C ALA A 123 -4.89 -2.78 -32.44
N GLU A 124 -5.66 -1.71 -32.28
CA GLU A 124 -5.16 -0.34 -32.36
C GLU A 124 -4.19 -0.02 -31.21
N ALA A 125 -4.51 -0.41 -29.97
CA ALA A 125 -3.58 -0.28 -28.84
C ALA A 125 -2.26 -1.01 -29.08
N ARG A 126 -2.32 -2.26 -29.60
CA ARG A 126 -1.12 -3.03 -29.96
C ARG A 126 -0.30 -2.35 -31.06
N ALA A 127 -0.95 -1.71 -32.04
CA ALA A 127 -0.27 -0.96 -33.10
C ALA A 127 0.42 0.31 -32.57
N ASN A 128 -0.15 0.95 -31.54
CA ASN A 128 0.44 2.13 -30.91
C ASN A 128 1.71 1.83 -30.12
N LEU A 129 1.88 0.60 -29.62
CA LEU A 129 3.06 0.19 -28.84
C LEU A 129 4.39 0.47 -29.57
N ALA A 130 4.44 0.28 -30.89
CA ALA A 130 5.64 0.55 -31.69
C ALA A 130 6.05 2.04 -31.73
N LYS A 131 5.13 2.94 -31.34
CA LYS A 131 5.33 4.39 -31.28
C LYS A 131 5.38 4.91 -29.84
N ALA A 132 5.27 4.03 -28.85
CA ALA A 132 5.21 4.42 -27.46
C ALA A 132 6.54 5.09 -27.03
N PRO A 133 6.46 6.16 -26.22
CA PRO A 133 7.67 6.84 -25.74
C PRO A 133 8.48 5.95 -24.78
N GLU A 134 7.79 5.08 -24.04
CA GLU A 134 8.36 4.13 -23.09
C GLU A 134 7.60 2.79 -23.20
N ALA A 135 8.25 1.69 -22.81
CA ALA A 135 7.57 0.40 -22.74
C ALA A 135 6.46 0.44 -21.66
N PRO A 136 5.30 -0.21 -21.90
CA PRO A 136 4.24 -0.29 -20.91
C PRO A 136 4.73 -1.08 -19.69
N PHE A 137 4.04 -0.86 -18.58
CA PHE A 137 4.29 -1.63 -17.38
C PHE A 137 3.88 -3.09 -17.62
N MET A 138 4.70 -4.04 -17.16
CA MET A 138 4.41 -5.44 -17.40
C MET A 138 3.13 -5.89 -16.69
N THR A 139 2.23 -6.57 -17.41
CA THR A 139 1.08 -7.22 -16.78
C THR A 139 1.56 -8.42 -15.97
N MET A 140 1.20 -8.44 -14.69
CA MET A 140 1.65 -9.46 -13.76
C MET A 140 0.88 -10.77 -13.96
N THR A 141 1.52 -11.91 -13.71
CA THR A 141 0.84 -13.22 -13.63
C THR A 141 0.44 -13.48 -12.19
N LEU A 142 -0.83 -13.79 -11.95
CA LEU A 142 -1.33 -14.13 -10.62
C LEU A 142 -0.81 -15.51 -10.19
N MET A 143 0.03 -15.55 -9.16
CA MET A 143 0.65 -16.78 -8.67
C MET A 143 -0.04 -17.35 -7.42
N GLY A 144 -0.91 -16.59 -6.77
CA GLY A 144 -1.63 -17.06 -5.59
C GLY A 144 -2.75 -16.13 -5.14
N VAL A 145 -3.79 -16.71 -4.56
CA VAL A 145 -4.91 -16.00 -3.92
C VAL A 145 -5.12 -16.61 -2.54
N ASP A 146 -4.88 -15.82 -1.51
CA ASP A 146 -4.96 -16.25 -0.11
C ASP A 146 -6.18 -15.63 0.60
N ALA A 147 -6.73 -16.37 1.55
CA ALA A 147 -7.75 -15.93 2.49
C ALA A 147 -7.23 -16.06 3.91
N PHE A 148 -7.23 -14.98 4.69
CA PHE A 148 -6.64 -15.02 6.02
C PHE A 148 -7.44 -14.27 7.07
N GLY A 149 -7.53 -14.86 8.27
CA GLY A 149 -8.02 -14.17 9.47
C GLY A 149 -9.50 -14.36 9.80
N SER A 150 -10.31 -14.97 8.92
CA SER A 150 -11.68 -15.42 9.21
C SER A 150 -11.73 -16.92 9.52
N ARG A 151 -12.66 -17.36 10.37
CA ARG A 151 -13.07 -18.77 10.55
C ARG A 151 -14.29 -19.14 9.71
N LYS A 152 -14.98 -18.14 9.16
CA LYS A 152 -16.24 -18.26 8.42
C LYS A 152 -16.03 -18.33 6.91
N VAL A 153 -14.91 -17.78 6.42
CA VAL A 153 -14.58 -17.66 5.00
C VAL A 153 -13.26 -18.39 4.72
N ASP A 154 -13.32 -19.38 3.83
CA ASP A 154 -12.15 -20.13 3.37
C ASP A 154 -11.59 -19.57 2.04
N GLN A 155 -10.48 -20.16 1.60
CA GLN A 155 -9.76 -19.75 0.39
C GLN A 155 -10.57 -19.97 -0.89
N GLU A 156 -11.31 -21.08 -0.98
CA GLU A 156 -12.14 -21.38 -2.15
C GLU A 156 -13.26 -20.35 -2.31
N THR A 157 -13.89 -19.98 -1.20
CA THR A 157 -14.92 -18.93 -1.17
C THR A 157 -14.36 -17.59 -1.65
N VAL A 158 -13.18 -17.20 -1.15
CA VAL A 158 -12.51 -15.98 -1.59
C VAL A 158 -12.18 -16.02 -3.08
N GLN A 159 -11.58 -17.09 -3.59
CA GLN A 159 -11.23 -17.23 -5.00
C GLN A 159 -12.45 -17.08 -5.90
N ARG A 160 -13.55 -17.78 -5.55
CA ARG A 160 -14.81 -17.70 -6.29
C ARG A 160 -15.42 -16.30 -6.27
N LEU A 161 -15.44 -15.65 -5.10
CA LEU A 161 -16.03 -14.32 -4.96
C LEU A 161 -15.22 -13.25 -5.69
N MET A 162 -13.89 -13.35 -5.65
CA MET A 162 -12.98 -12.43 -6.34
C MET A 162 -12.97 -12.64 -7.86
N GLY A 163 -13.30 -13.85 -8.34
CA GLY A 163 -13.27 -14.16 -9.77
C GLY A 163 -11.85 -14.16 -10.36
N LEU A 164 -10.86 -14.51 -9.53
CA LEU A 164 -9.45 -14.51 -9.89
C LEU A 164 -8.98 -15.93 -10.21
N GLU A 165 -8.20 -16.06 -11.28
CA GLU A 165 -7.66 -17.34 -11.75
C GLU A 165 -6.13 -17.35 -11.62
N VAL A 166 -5.60 -18.26 -10.80
CA VAL A 166 -4.15 -18.46 -10.66
C VAL A 166 -3.57 -18.94 -11.99
N GLY A 167 -2.41 -18.40 -12.36
CA GLY A 167 -1.70 -18.64 -13.61
C GLY A 167 -2.16 -17.72 -14.76
N LYS A 168 -3.13 -16.82 -14.54
CA LYS A 168 -3.57 -15.84 -15.54
C LYS A 168 -2.97 -14.45 -15.28
N PRO A 169 -2.88 -13.61 -16.33
CA PRO A 169 -2.59 -12.20 -16.16
C PRO A 169 -3.60 -11.51 -15.22
N ILE A 170 -3.14 -10.55 -14.42
CA ILE A 170 -4.00 -9.80 -13.50
C ILE A 170 -3.73 -8.29 -13.60
N VAL A 171 -4.82 -7.53 -13.68
CA VAL A 171 -4.87 -6.09 -13.48
C VAL A 171 -5.74 -5.81 -12.26
N GLY A 172 -5.23 -5.04 -11.30
CA GLY A 172 -5.97 -4.68 -10.10
C GLY A 172 -7.00 -3.58 -10.37
N SER A 173 -8.21 -3.72 -9.81
CA SER A 173 -9.21 -2.65 -9.77
C SER A 173 -9.58 -2.34 -8.32
N GLY A 174 -9.24 -1.13 -7.88
CA GLY A 174 -9.56 -0.69 -6.52
C GLY A 174 -11.07 -0.61 -6.28
N ALA A 175 -11.85 -0.23 -7.29
CA ALA A 175 -13.31 -0.17 -7.21
C ALA A 175 -13.93 -1.56 -7.03
N ILE A 176 -13.56 -2.52 -7.89
CA ILE A 176 -14.08 -3.89 -7.82
C ILE A 176 -13.68 -4.53 -6.49
N PHE A 177 -12.42 -4.37 -6.06
CA PHE A 177 -11.99 -4.88 -4.76
C PHE A 177 -12.81 -4.29 -3.60
N ARG A 178 -13.06 -2.98 -3.56
CA ARG A 178 -13.91 -2.37 -2.52
C ARG A 178 -15.34 -2.92 -2.52
N GLN A 179 -15.93 -3.13 -3.70
CA GLN A 179 -17.26 -3.74 -3.80
C GLN A 179 -17.26 -5.18 -3.24
N LYS A 180 -16.25 -5.98 -3.58
CA LYS A 180 -16.09 -7.36 -3.09
C LYS A 180 -15.82 -7.42 -1.59
N GLU A 181 -15.03 -6.49 -1.05
CA GLU A 181 -14.80 -6.33 0.40
C GLU A 181 -16.09 -5.99 1.16
N ALA A 182 -16.94 -5.11 0.61
CA ALA A 182 -18.24 -4.80 1.19
C ALA A 182 -19.15 -6.02 1.21
N ALA A 183 -19.24 -6.74 0.09
CA ALA A 183 -20.02 -7.98 -0.02
C ALA A 183 -19.56 -9.05 0.98
N LEU A 184 -18.25 -9.25 1.12
CA LEU A 184 -17.69 -10.18 2.13
C LEU A 184 -18.09 -9.81 3.55
N ARG A 185 -18.00 -8.52 3.91
CA ARG A 185 -18.38 -8.04 5.25
C ARG A 185 -19.85 -8.27 5.54
N GLU A 186 -20.72 -7.92 4.60
CA GLU A 186 -22.17 -8.08 4.73
C GLU A 186 -22.57 -9.56 4.81
N GLN A 187 -22.08 -10.39 3.88
CA GLN A 187 -22.50 -11.78 3.76
C GLN A 187 -22.03 -12.67 4.92
N TYR A 188 -20.84 -12.40 5.47
CA TYR A 188 -20.21 -13.27 6.47
C TYR A 188 -20.11 -12.65 7.87
N GLY A 189 -20.64 -11.44 8.07
CA GLY A 189 -20.59 -10.75 9.36
C GLY A 189 -19.15 -10.51 9.83
N LEU A 190 -18.34 -9.92 8.95
CA LEU A 190 -16.94 -9.60 9.24
C LEU A 190 -16.83 -8.14 9.74
N ALA A 191 -16.02 -7.91 10.77
CA ALA A 191 -15.66 -6.55 11.20
C ALA A 191 -14.71 -5.88 10.20
N TYR A 192 -13.97 -6.66 9.43
CA TYR A 192 -12.98 -6.17 8.48
C TYR A 192 -12.84 -7.15 7.31
N ALA A 193 -12.71 -6.60 6.10
CA ALA A 193 -12.25 -7.31 4.91
C ALA A 193 -11.45 -6.32 4.06
N GLN A 194 -10.28 -6.72 3.58
CA GLN A 194 -9.50 -5.95 2.62
C GLN A 194 -8.74 -6.86 1.66
N VAL A 195 -8.75 -6.51 0.39
CA VAL A 195 -7.93 -7.10 -0.65
C VAL A 195 -6.64 -6.30 -0.76
N SER A 196 -5.51 -7.00 -0.78
CA SER A 196 -4.21 -6.43 -1.11
C SER A 196 -3.56 -7.24 -2.23
N MET A 197 -2.76 -6.56 -3.05
CA MET A 197 -2.00 -7.20 -4.12
C MET A 197 -0.52 -6.90 -3.91
N SER A 198 0.30 -7.94 -3.86
CA SER A 198 1.76 -7.86 -3.82
C SER A 198 2.31 -8.21 -5.19
N ILE A 199 3.22 -7.38 -5.71
CA ILE A 199 3.83 -7.53 -7.04
C ILE A 199 5.35 -7.60 -6.91
N TYR A 200 5.98 -8.48 -7.69
CA TYR A 200 7.41 -8.73 -7.65
C TYR A 200 8.09 -8.21 -8.92
N PHE A 201 9.09 -7.35 -8.72
CA PHE A 201 9.79 -6.62 -9.78
C PHE A 201 11.18 -7.17 -10.11
N ALA A 202 11.70 -8.03 -9.22
CA ALA A 202 13.06 -8.52 -9.25
C ALA A 202 13.09 -10.01 -8.92
N ASP A 203 14.28 -10.58 -9.05
CA ASP A 203 14.61 -11.97 -8.73
C ASP A 203 13.78 -13.00 -9.52
N GLU A 204 13.81 -14.24 -9.05
CA GLU A 204 13.10 -15.41 -9.59
C GLU A 204 11.57 -15.24 -9.69
N ARG A 205 11.02 -14.22 -9.03
CA ARG A 205 9.57 -13.92 -8.99
C ARG A 205 9.19 -12.71 -9.86
N LYS A 206 10.12 -12.11 -10.61
CA LYS A 206 9.82 -10.97 -11.48
C LYS A 206 8.61 -11.24 -12.37
N GLY A 207 7.64 -10.33 -12.36
CA GLY A 207 6.41 -10.45 -13.14
C GLY A 207 5.28 -11.24 -12.47
N SER A 208 5.44 -11.61 -11.20
CA SER A 208 4.40 -12.28 -10.42
C SER A 208 3.60 -11.32 -9.53
N ALA A 209 2.32 -11.65 -9.35
CA ALA A 209 1.42 -11.02 -8.39
C ALA A 209 0.81 -12.05 -7.46
N PHE A 210 0.49 -11.63 -6.24
CA PHE A 210 -0.25 -12.42 -5.25
C PHE A 210 -1.35 -11.54 -4.67
N VAL A 211 -2.53 -12.12 -4.51
CA VAL A 211 -3.66 -11.43 -3.88
C VAL A 211 -3.93 -12.04 -2.52
N VAL A 212 -4.08 -11.20 -1.50
CA VAL A 212 -4.47 -11.63 -0.14
C VAL A 212 -5.73 -10.90 0.27
N VAL A 213 -6.72 -11.67 0.73
CA VAL A 213 -7.94 -11.15 1.34
C VAL A 213 -7.84 -11.32 2.85
N ASP A 214 -7.54 -10.20 3.49
CA ASP A 214 -7.39 -10.04 4.92
C ASP A 214 -8.73 -9.81 5.59
N MET A 215 -9.07 -10.63 6.58
CA MET A 215 -10.39 -10.62 7.22
C MET A 215 -10.29 -10.66 8.75
N VAL A 216 -11.29 -10.08 9.40
CA VAL A 216 -11.51 -10.21 10.84
C VAL A 216 -12.98 -10.49 11.07
N ASP A 217 -13.28 -11.65 11.68
CA ASP A 217 -14.63 -11.98 12.13
C ASP A 217 -15.11 -10.95 13.17
N ALA A 218 -16.41 -10.66 13.23
CA ALA A 218 -16.95 -9.71 14.21
C ALA A 218 -16.56 -10.04 15.66
N GLU A 219 -16.47 -11.33 15.99
CA GLU A 219 -16.08 -11.84 17.30
C GLU A 219 -14.60 -11.55 17.63
N ASP A 220 -13.77 -11.30 16.62
CA ASP A 220 -12.34 -11.03 16.74
C ASP A 220 -11.99 -9.54 16.55
N ALA A 221 -12.98 -8.63 16.58
CA ALA A 221 -12.80 -7.19 16.34
C ALA A 221 -11.76 -6.53 17.28
N ALA A 222 -11.41 -7.18 18.39
CA ALA A 222 -10.28 -6.83 19.25
C ALA A 222 -8.95 -6.64 18.49
N ARG A 223 -8.75 -7.33 17.36
CA ARG A 223 -7.58 -7.24 16.47
C ARG A 223 -7.51 -5.92 15.69
N LEU A 224 -8.60 -5.15 15.67
CA LEU A 224 -8.71 -3.84 15.02
C LEU A 224 -8.49 -2.68 16.01
N ARG A 225 -8.01 -2.96 17.22
CA ARG A 225 -7.72 -1.93 18.23
C ARG A 225 -6.41 -1.22 17.91
N PHE A 226 -6.51 -0.16 17.13
CA PHE A 226 -5.40 0.75 16.82
C PHE A 226 -5.36 1.93 17.79
N LEU A 227 -4.28 2.72 17.70
CA LEU A 227 -4.17 4.00 18.37
C LEU A 227 -5.20 5.00 17.81
N PRO A 228 -5.58 6.03 18.59
CA PRO A 228 -6.43 7.10 18.09
C PRO A 228 -5.81 7.80 16.87
N GLU A 229 -6.65 8.24 15.93
CA GLU A 229 -6.22 9.07 14.81
C GLU A 229 -5.55 10.36 15.30
N PRO A 230 -4.29 10.60 14.91
CA PRO A 230 -3.62 11.86 15.19
C PRO A 230 -4.33 13.03 14.47
N LYS A 231 -4.28 14.22 15.07
CA LYS A 231 -4.98 15.43 14.57
C LYS A 231 -4.07 16.64 14.48
N GLY A 232 -2.79 16.47 14.78
CA GLY A 232 -1.80 17.53 14.74
C GLY A 232 -1.38 17.87 13.31
N HIS A 233 -0.60 18.94 13.20
CA HIS A 233 -0.02 19.41 11.94
C HIS A 233 1.42 19.79 12.21
N ALA A 234 2.24 18.77 12.47
CA ALA A 234 3.65 18.98 12.77
C ALA A 234 4.34 19.63 11.56
N THR A 235 5.23 20.56 11.84
CA THR A 235 6.07 21.20 10.82
C THR A 235 7.08 20.20 10.28
N ASP A 236 7.47 20.34 9.02
CA ASP A 236 8.55 19.54 8.43
C ASP A 236 9.91 19.99 9.02
N PRO A 237 10.57 19.16 9.86
CA PRO A 237 11.83 19.55 10.51
C PRO A 237 12.95 19.64 9.48
N GLU A 238 13.48 20.86 9.27
CA GLU A 238 14.52 21.17 8.30
C GLU A 238 14.22 20.75 6.84
N GLY A 239 12.95 20.50 6.49
CA GLY A 239 12.56 20.02 5.16
C GLY A 239 12.87 18.54 4.91
N LEU A 240 13.16 17.76 5.96
CA LEU A 240 13.54 16.35 5.85
C LEU A 240 12.42 15.47 5.30
N LEU A 241 11.15 15.75 5.63
CA LEU A 241 10.01 14.96 5.13
C LEU A 241 9.83 15.18 3.63
N ALA A 242 9.86 16.45 3.17
CA ALA A 242 9.82 16.77 1.75
C ALA A 242 10.99 16.13 1.00
N ARG A 243 12.19 16.14 1.59
CA ARG A 243 13.37 15.52 0.99
C ARG A 243 13.26 14.00 0.91
N TRP A 244 12.68 13.35 1.92
CA TRP A 244 12.37 11.92 1.87
C TRP A 244 11.36 11.60 0.77
N ASN A 245 10.34 12.42 0.57
CA ASN A 245 9.34 12.18 -0.47
C ASN A 245 9.94 12.33 -1.89
N ASP A 246 10.82 13.31 -2.12
CA ASP A 246 11.59 13.44 -3.37
C ASP A 246 12.47 12.21 -3.64
N TYR A 247 13.06 11.63 -2.58
CA TYR A 247 13.78 10.35 -2.69
C TYR A 247 12.87 9.20 -3.13
N VAL A 248 11.72 9.04 -2.45
CA VAL A 248 10.77 7.94 -2.74
C VAL A 248 10.19 8.06 -4.15
N GLU A 249 9.85 9.26 -4.61
CA GLU A 249 9.33 9.49 -5.96
C GLU A 249 10.35 9.06 -7.03
N ARG A 250 11.61 9.46 -6.88
CA ARG A 250 12.69 9.06 -7.79
C ARG A 250 12.93 7.56 -7.75
N LEU A 251 12.95 6.99 -6.56
CA LEU A 251 13.11 5.55 -6.36
C LEU A 251 12.01 4.77 -7.10
N GLN A 252 10.74 5.16 -6.91
CA GLN A 252 9.61 4.52 -7.59
C GLN A 252 9.72 4.63 -9.11
N LYS A 253 10.11 5.79 -9.63
CA LYS A 253 10.33 5.98 -11.07
C LYS A 253 11.41 5.03 -11.60
N LEU A 254 12.55 4.93 -10.92
CA LEU A 254 13.63 4.01 -11.30
C LEU A 254 13.18 2.55 -11.26
N GLN A 255 12.42 2.17 -10.23
CA GLN A 255 11.87 0.83 -10.08
C GLN A 255 10.90 0.48 -11.21
N MET A 256 9.97 1.37 -11.55
CA MET A 256 9.04 1.18 -12.66
C MET A 256 9.75 1.09 -14.01
N GLN A 257 10.86 1.80 -14.16
CA GLN A 257 11.68 1.76 -15.38
C GLN A 257 12.68 0.59 -15.41
N GLY A 258 12.76 -0.23 -14.35
CA GLY A 258 13.74 -1.31 -14.24
C GLY A 258 15.19 -0.82 -14.19
N LYS A 259 15.42 0.41 -13.73
CA LYS A 259 16.73 1.10 -13.65
C LYS A 259 17.32 1.13 -12.24
N MET A 260 16.85 0.25 -11.36
CA MET A 260 17.39 0.14 -10.02
C MET A 260 18.86 -0.31 -10.05
N SER A 261 19.67 0.27 -9.17
CA SER A 261 21.03 -0.22 -8.91
C SER A 261 20.97 -1.63 -8.31
N GLU A 262 21.94 -2.49 -8.63
CA GLU A 262 22.14 -3.75 -7.91
C GLU A 262 22.61 -3.50 -6.47
N ASP A 263 23.39 -2.43 -6.27
CA ASP A 263 23.75 -1.98 -4.93
C ASP A 263 22.56 -1.27 -4.28
N THR A 264 21.92 -2.01 -3.38
CA THR A 264 20.79 -1.58 -2.55
C THR A 264 21.20 -1.32 -1.09
N SER A 265 22.51 -1.24 -0.81
CA SER A 265 23.03 -1.06 0.54
C SER A 265 22.68 0.30 1.16
N CYS A 266 22.62 0.31 2.49
CA CYS A 266 22.34 1.47 3.32
C CYS A 266 23.43 1.59 4.40
N LYS A 267 23.75 2.81 4.83
CA LYS A 267 24.67 3.05 5.97
C LYS A 267 24.00 2.94 7.33
N VAL A 268 22.68 2.84 7.36
CA VAL A 268 21.86 2.65 8.55
C VAL A 268 21.15 1.29 8.47
N ALA A 269 20.60 0.81 9.59
CA ALA A 269 19.95 -0.49 9.66
C ALA A 269 18.81 -0.69 8.64
N ASN A 270 18.09 0.38 8.26
CA ASN A 270 17.04 0.28 7.25
C ASN A 270 17.05 1.46 6.28
N CYS A 271 16.99 1.15 4.99
CA CYS A 271 16.50 2.06 3.96
C CYS A 271 15.74 1.27 2.89
N ILE A 272 14.98 1.94 2.04
CA ILE A 272 14.26 1.31 0.92
C ILE A 272 14.98 1.62 -0.39
N GLY A 273 15.34 0.61 -1.18
CA GLY A 273 15.90 0.80 -2.52
C GLY A 273 17.39 1.19 -2.61
N GLY A 274 18.02 1.55 -1.49
CA GLY A 274 19.44 1.91 -1.45
C GLY A 274 19.79 3.23 -2.14
N PHE A 275 21.06 3.64 -2.02
CA PHE A 275 21.56 4.91 -2.53
C PHE A 275 22.64 4.77 -3.61
N GLY A 276 22.82 3.56 -4.16
CA GLY A 276 23.86 3.28 -5.17
C GLY A 276 23.61 3.93 -6.53
N HIS A 277 22.36 4.27 -6.88
CA HIS A 277 22.05 4.93 -8.15
C HIS A 277 22.43 6.43 -8.11
N PRO A 278 23.03 7.01 -9.17
CA PRO A 278 23.43 8.43 -9.20
C PRO A 278 22.30 9.42 -8.85
N ASP A 279 21.08 9.15 -9.31
CA ASP A 279 19.90 9.98 -9.00
C ASP A 279 19.49 9.95 -7.52
N LEU A 280 19.97 8.96 -6.77
CA LEU A 280 19.65 8.73 -5.36
C LEU A 280 20.85 9.02 -4.43
N ALA A 281 22.08 9.00 -4.93
CA ALA A 281 23.30 9.09 -4.11
C ALA A 281 23.42 10.35 -3.24
N SER A 282 22.75 11.46 -3.64
CA SER A 282 22.81 12.73 -2.90
C SER A 282 21.94 12.78 -1.63
N PHE A 283 21.01 11.85 -1.45
CA PHE A 283 20.03 11.91 -0.37
C PHE A 283 20.58 11.41 0.97
N GLU A 284 21.25 10.25 1.01
CA GLU A 284 21.74 9.65 2.25
C GLU A 284 22.72 10.54 3.04
N PRO A 285 23.70 11.22 2.41
CA PRO A 285 24.60 12.10 3.15
C PRO A 285 23.88 13.24 3.88
N GLU A 286 22.78 13.74 3.31
CA GLU A 286 21.96 14.78 3.94
C GLU A 286 21.18 14.24 5.13
N PHE A 287 20.59 13.04 5.00
CA PHE A 287 19.89 12.37 6.10
C PHE A 287 20.83 12.08 7.28
N LEU A 288 22.01 11.54 7.00
CA LEU A 288 23.04 11.28 8.02
C LEU A 288 23.47 12.54 8.76
N ALA A 289 23.55 13.68 8.07
CA ALA A 289 23.98 14.93 8.68
C ALA A 289 22.90 15.61 9.53
N LYS A 290 21.64 15.58 9.08
CA LYS A 290 20.56 16.40 9.66
C LYS A 290 19.65 15.64 10.62
N VAL A 291 19.34 14.38 10.34
CA VAL A 291 18.33 13.63 11.10
C VAL A 291 18.70 13.49 12.59
N PRO A 292 19.95 13.21 13.00
CA PRO A 292 20.29 13.11 14.42
C PRO A 292 19.94 14.34 15.25
N GLY A 293 19.95 15.54 14.65
CA GLY A 293 19.55 16.79 15.30
C GLY A 293 18.04 17.01 15.39
N GLN A 294 17.24 16.21 14.69
CA GLN A 294 15.80 16.39 14.49
C GLN A 294 14.94 15.22 15.01
N LEU A 295 15.53 14.28 15.76
CA LEU A 295 14.86 13.05 16.19
C LEU A 295 13.58 13.29 17.00
N ASP A 296 13.59 14.28 17.90
CA ASP A 296 12.40 14.61 18.71
C ASP A 296 11.27 15.21 17.86
N ALA A 297 11.62 16.08 16.91
CA ALA A 297 10.65 16.66 15.99
C ALA A 297 10.06 15.58 15.06
N LEU A 298 10.89 14.68 14.52
CA LEU A 298 10.44 13.55 13.71
C LEU A 298 9.59 12.56 14.52
N THR A 299 9.93 12.32 15.78
CA THR A 299 9.11 11.50 16.70
C THR A 299 7.74 12.15 16.94
N ALA A 300 7.69 13.48 17.07
CA ALA A 300 6.44 14.22 17.19
C ALA A 300 5.60 14.12 15.91
N VAL A 301 6.22 14.25 14.72
CA VAL A 301 5.55 14.02 13.43
C VAL A 301 4.91 12.63 13.41
N LEU A 302 5.69 11.58 13.69
CA LEU A 302 5.21 10.19 13.71
C LEU A 302 4.08 9.93 14.71
N ARG A 303 4.00 10.69 15.80
CA ARG A 303 2.97 10.49 16.83
C ARG A 303 1.71 11.33 16.60
N GLU A 304 1.87 12.53 16.07
CA GLU A 304 0.85 13.59 16.20
C GLU A 304 0.32 14.09 14.87
N ASP A 305 1.08 14.02 13.77
CA ASP A 305 0.65 14.60 12.50
C ASP A 305 -0.52 13.81 11.91
N ALA A 306 -1.57 14.50 11.48
CA ALA A 306 -2.74 13.90 10.85
C ALA A 306 -2.42 13.25 9.49
N ASP A 307 -1.40 13.75 8.79
CA ASP A 307 -0.98 13.26 7.48
C ASP A 307 -0.18 11.95 7.61
N PRO A 308 -0.71 10.80 7.16
CA PRO A 308 -0.02 9.53 7.25
C PRO A 308 1.25 9.46 6.39
N GLU A 309 1.35 10.21 5.30
CA GLU A 309 2.54 10.20 4.44
C GLU A 309 3.73 10.84 5.16
N LYS A 310 3.50 11.93 5.90
CA LYS A 310 4.52 12.49 6.79
C LYS A 310 4.94 11.53 7.89
N ARG A 311 3.98 10.79 8.48
CA ARG A 311 4.29 9.77 9.50
C ARG A 311 5.11 8.62 8.94
N VAL A 312 4.81 8.18 7.71
CA VAL A 312 5.62 7.19 6.98
C VAL A 312 7.05 7.70 6.76
N ALA A 313 7.21 8.92 6.26
CA ALA A 313 8.52 9.53 6.06
C ALA A 313 9.32 9.63 7.38
N ALA A 314 8.66 10.08 8.45
CA ALA A 314 9.28 10.16 9.77
C ALA A 314 9.73 8.77 10.28
N ALA A 315 8.94 7.71 10.09
CA ALA A 315 9.32 6.36 10.51
C ALA A 315 10.63 5.90 9.85
N TYR A 316 10.81 6.18 8.56
CA TYR A 316 12.04 5.85 7.85
C TYR A 316 13.23 6.73 8.23
N LEU A 317 13.01 8.04 8.39
CA LEU A 317 14.07 8.94 8.84
C LEU A 317 14.56 8.58 10.24
N LEU A 318 13.68 8.14 11.14
CA LEU A 318 14.06 7.69 12.49
C LEU A 318 15.02 6.48 12.49
N ALA A 319 15.20 5.77 11.36
CA ALA A 319 16.26 4.76 11.21
C ALA A 319 17.68 5.34 11.31
N TYR A 320 17.84 6.66 11.14
CA TYR A 320 19.10 7.40 11.24
C TYR A 320 19.41 7.88 12.66
N ALA A 321 18.71 7.36 13.69
CA ALA A 321 19.10 7.64 15.06
C ALA A 321 20.52 7.08 15.35
N PRO A 322 21.29 7.69 16.28
CA PRO A 322 22.66 7.28 16.58
C PRO A 322 22.83 5.82 17.03
N THR A 323 21.79 5.19 17.59
CA THR A 323 21.83 3.81 18.07
C THR A 323 20.57 3.03 17.69
N LEU A 324 20.71 1.70 17.61
CA LEU A 324 19.60 0.79 17.34
C LEU A 324 18.55 0.85 18.46
N GLU A 325 18.98 0.99 19.71
CA GLU A 325 18.09 1.16 20.86
C GLU A 325 17.24 2.44 20.74
N GLU A 326 17.84 3.55 20.30
CA GLU A 326 17.11 4.81 20.15
C GLU A 326 16.09 4.73 19.01
N THR A 327 16.46 4.13 17.87
CA THR A 327 15.53 3.82 16.77
C THR A 327 14.36 2.99 17.28
N ALA A 328 14.63 1.88 17.98
CA ALA A 328 13.60 1.00 18.51
C ALA A 328 12.69 1.72 19.51
N GLN A 329 13.25 2.48 20.46
CA GLN A 329 12.49 3.20 21.47
C GLN A 329 11.52 4.23 20.87
N ARG A 330 11.94 4.94 19.81
CA ARG A 330 11.13 5.98 19.15
C ARG A 330 10.02 5.40 18.27
N LEU A 331 10.25 4.24 17.67
CA LEU A 331 9.30 3.60 16.74
C LEU A 331 8.29 2.68 17.43
N GLN A 332 8.66 1.99 18.51
CA GLN A 332 7.78 1.02 19.18
C GLN A 332 6.38 1.56 19.53
N PRO A 333 6.20 2.83 19.95
CA PRO A 333 4.88 3.34 20.32
C PRO A 333 3.91 3.34 19.14
N SER A 334 4.41 3.40 17.89
CA SER A 334 3.60 3.53 16.68
C SER A 334 3.35 2.20 15.94
N ILE A 335 3.69 1.05 16.55
CA ILE A 335 3.40 -0.29 15.97
C ILE A 335 1.91 -0.47 15.64
N ARG A 336 1.03 0.17 16.43
CA ARG A 336 -0.43 0.15 16.25
C ARG A 336 -0.99 1.48 15.71
N ASP A 337 -0.21 2.24 14.93
CA ASP A 337 -0.74 3.43 14.24
C ASP A 337 -2.05 3.09 13.51
N PRO A 338 -3.05 3.99 13.50
CA PRO A 338 -4.32 3.74 12.79
C PRO A 338 -4.10 3.52 11.30
N GLU A 339 -3.10 4.17 10.70
CA GLU A 339 -2.78 3.96 9.30
C GLU A 339 -1.82 2.81 9.04
N SER A 340 -2.24 1.98 8.09
CA SER A 340 -1.52 0.79 7.68
C SER A 340 -0.19 1.07 7.01
N GLY A 341 -0.08 2.17 6.26
CA GLY A 341 1.20 2.59 5.68
C GLY A 341 2.24 2.86 6.77
N VAL A 342 1.83 3.53 7.85
CA VAL A 342 2.68 3.86 8.99
C VAL A 342 3.08 2.58 9.73
N ARG A 343 2.14 1.69 10.07
CA ARG A 343 2.45 0.40 10.72
C ARG A 343 3.43 -0.44 9.90
N ASN A 344 3.19 -0.55 8.59
CA ASN A 344 4.08 -1.28 7.69
C ASN A 344 5.51 -0.70 7.71
N SER A 345 5.66 0.62 7.70
CA SER A 345 6.97 1.29 7.73
C SER A 345 7.66 1.15 9.08
N VAL A 346 6.93 1.38 10.17
CA VAL A 346 7.43 1.20 11.55
C VAL A 346 7.93 -0.23 11.77
N LEU A 347 7.11 -1.24 11.46
CA LEU A 347 7.48 -2.65 11.64
C LEU A 347 8.65 -3.05 10.74
N ARG A 348 8.75 -2.51 9.52
CA ARG A 348 9.88 -2.76 8.62
C ARG A 348 11.18 -2.22 9.21
N VAL A 349 11.18 -0.96 9.66
CA VAL A 349 12.38 -0.36 10.25
C VAL A 349 12.75 -1.10 11.54
N LEU A 350 11.78 -1.43 12.38
CA LEU A 350 12.02 -2.23 13.60
C LEU A 350 12.60 -3.61 13.29
N ALA A 351 12.08 -4.31 12.27
CA ALA A 351 12.60 -5.62 11.88
C ALA A 351 14.08 -5.56 11.49
N SER A 352 14.48 -4.64 10.61
CA SER A 352 15.89 -4.49 10.23
C SER A 352 16.76 -3.94 11.37
N THR A 353 16.19 -3.10 12.25
CA THR A 353 16.89 -2.61 13.44
C THR A 353 17.20 -3.77 14.40
N GLN A 354 16.26 -4.71 14.57
CA GLN A 354 16.48 -5.91 15.36
C GLN A 354 17.45 -6.88 14.69
N GLU A 355 17.34 -7.08 13.36
CA GLU A 355 18.26 -7.93 12.60
C GLU A 355 19.72 -7.46 12.71
N ALA A 356 19.94 -6.15 12.81
CA ALA A 356 21.27 -5.56 13.02
C ALA A 356 21.72 -5.59 14.50
N ALA A 357 20.85 -5.95 15.43
CA ALA A 357 21.15 -6.01 16.85
C ALA A 357 21.78 -7.36 17.24
N THR A 358 22.29 -7.43 18.47
CA THR A 358 22.83 -8.68 19.05
C THR A 358 22.14 -9.04 20.37
N LYS A 359 21.01 -8.39 20.65
CA LYS A 359 20.19 -8.55 21.84
C LYS A 359 18.77 -8.08 21.51
N PRO A 360 17.75 -8.59 22.22
CA PRO A 360 16.38 -8.16 22.00
C PRO A 360 16.22 -6.66 22.32
N LEU A 361 15.73 -5.88 21.36
CA LEU A 361 15.46 -4.44 21.52
C LEU A 361 14.01 -4.16 21.92
N LEU A 362 13.11 -5.13 21.72
CA LEU A 362 11.68 -5.01 21.97
C LEU A 362 11.17 -6.14 22.87
N ASP A 363 10.05 -5.86 23.54
CA ASP A 363 9.28 -6.88 24.24
C ASP A 363 8.63 -7.86 23.24
N VAL A 364 8.94 -9.14 23.40
CA VAL A 364 8.42 -10.24 22.60
C VAL A 364 6.89 -10.27 22.61
N ALA A 365 6.25 -9.97 23.74
CA ALA A 365 4.79 -9.97 23.84
C ALA A 365 4.15 -8.87 22.96
N ARG A 366 4.78 -7.69 22.89
CA ARG A 366 4.34 -6.58 22.05
C ARG A 366 4.45 -6.92 20.55
N VAL A 367 5.49 -7.63 20.15
CA VAL A 367 5.65 -8.04 18.75
C VAL A 367 4.73 -9.23 18.41
N ALA A 368 4.57 -10.18 19.32
CA ALA A 368 3.61 -11.27 19.16
C ALA A 368 2.19 -10.76 18.94
N ASP A 369 1.80 -9.71 19.66
CA ASP A 369 0.54 -9.02 19.43
C ASP A 369 0.44 -8.42 18.00
N ALA A 370 1.51 -7.77 17.52
CA ALA A 370 1.57 -7.22 16.16
C ALA A 370 1.44 -8.29 15.05
N VAL A 371 1.91 -9.52 15.29
CA VAL A 371 1.73 -10.66 14.36
C VAL A 371 0.25 -10.97 14.12
N THR A 372 -0.64 -10.62 15.05
CA THR A 372 -2.08 -10.89 14.92
C THR A 372 -2.85 -9.82 14.13
N MET A 373 -2.19 -8.72 13.75
CA MET A 373 -2.83 -7.59 13.06
C MET A 373 -3.46 -8.01 11.71
N PRO A 374 -4.50 -7.28 11.27
CA PRO A 374 -5.38 -7.76 10.20
C PRO A 374 -4.72 -7.75 8.82
N LYS A 375 -3.74 -6.90 8.52
CA LYS A 375 -3.16 -6.81 7.17
C LYS A 375 -1.96 -7.72 6.97
N ALA A 376 -1.86 -8.32 5.78
CA ALA A 376 -0.72 -9.14 5.38
C ALA A 376 0.61 -8.38 5.49
N THR A 377 0.60 -7.08 5.17
CA THR A 377 1.76 -6.19 5.27
C THR A 377 2.18 -5.86 6.69
N ASP A 378 1.28 -5.97 7.67
CA ASP A 378 1.63 -5.83 9.08
C ASP A 378 2.24 -7.15 9.57
N ARG A 379 1.56 -8.26 9.25
CA ARG A 379 1.95 -9.60 9.71
C ARG A 379 3.32 -10.01 9.21
N ASN A 380 3.66 -9.83 7.93
CA ASN A 380 4.97 -10.27 7.44
C ASN A 380 6.13 -9.59 8.18
N LYS A 381 6.11 -8.26 8.35
CA LYS A 381 7.19 -7.56 9.06
C LYS A 381 7.19 -7.89 10.54
N ALA A 382 6.01 -7.99 11.17
CA ALA A 382 5.91 -8.38 12.56
C ALA A 382 6.44 -9.80 12.81
N THR A 383 6.20 -10.75 11.90
CA THR A 383 6.69 -12.12 12.02
C THR A 383 8.19 -12.20 11.76
N HIS A 384 8.74 -11.44 10.81
CA HIS A 384 10.20 -11.30 10.66
C HIS A 384 10.84 -10.70 11.92
N LEU A 385 10.27 -9.60 12.45
CA LEU A 385 10.73 -9.00 13.69
C LEU A 385 10.67 -9.99 14.86
N LEU A 386 9.61 -10.79 14.96
CA LEU A 386 9.51 -11.83 15.98
C LEU A 386 10.61 -12.88 15.81
N ASN A 387 10.87 -13.33 14.58
CA ASN A 387 11.94 -14.29 14.31
C ASN A 387 13.31 -13.78 14.81
N TYR A 388 13.68 -12.55 14.45
CA TYR A 388 14.95 -11.96 14.89
C TYR A 388 15.01 -11.76 16.41
N LEU A 389 13.91 -11.35 17.03
CA LEU A 389 13.84 -11.23 18.49
C LEU A 389 14.06 -12.57 19.20
N LEU A 390 13.49 -13.65 18.67
CA LEU A 390 13.62 -14.98 19.25
C LEU A 390 15.03 -15.55 19.05
N ASP A 391 15.72 -15.24 17.94
CA ASP A 391 17.13 -15.61 17.72
C ASP A 391 18.06 -14.95 18.75
N ASP A 392 17.75 -13.72 19.17
CA ASP A 392 18.53 -12.97 20.16
C ASP A 392 18.23 -13.34 21.63
N LEU A 393 17.22 -14.17 21.89
CA LEU A 393 16.95 -14.65 23.25
C LEU A 393 17.96 -15.71 23.68
N SER A 394 18.32 -15.70 24.98
CA SER A 394 19.03 -16.85 25.56
C SER A 394 18.16 -18.13 25.47
N PRO A 395 18.75 -19.33 25.42
CA PRO A 395 17.99 -20.58 25.39
C PRO A 395 16.96 -20.70 26.53
N GLU A 396 17.30 -20.22 27.72
CA GLU A 396 16.43 -20.20 28.90
C GLU A 396 15.26 -19.22 28.72
N ALA A 397 15.54 -18.02 28.19
CA ALA A 397 14.53 -17.01 27.93
C ALA A 397 13.55 -17.47 26.83
N LEU A 398 14.06 -18.05 25.74
CA LEU A 398 13.22 -18.64 24.69
C LEU A 398 12.35 -19.77 25.27
N LYS A 399 12.93 -20.69 26.04
CA LYS A 399 12.19 -21.78 26.69
C LYS A 399 11.06 -21.26 27.59
N ALA A 400 11.29 -20.17 28.32
CA ALA A 400 10.28 -19.55 29.16
C ALA A 400 9.11 -18.95 28.38
N GLN A 401 9.35 -18.43 27.17
CA GLN A 401 8.33 -17.80 26.34
C GLN A 401 7.51 -18.79 25.48
N ARG A 402 8.09 -19.95 25.12
CA ARG A 402 7.53 -20.91 24.16
C ARG A 402 6.06 -21.27 24.40
N ALA A 403 5.71 -21.67 25.61
CA ALA A 403 4.34 -22.11 25.92
C ALA A 403 3.31 -20.98 25.79
N GLY A 404 3.68 -19.74 26.16
CA GLY A 404 2.83 -18.57 25.99
C GLY A 404 2.64 -18.22 24.53
N LEU A 405 3.73 -18.17 23.77
CA LEU A 405 3.72 -17.86 22.34
C LEU A 405 2.98 -18.90 21.51
N LEU A 406 3.16 -20.20 21.77
CA LEU A 406 2.42 -21.25 21.06
C LEU A 406 0.92 -21.18 21.34
N ARG A 407 0.53 -20.82 22.57
CA ARG A 407 -0.87 -20.62 22.91
C ARG A 407 -1.47 -19.40 22.19
N GLN A 408 -0.72 -18.31 22.12
CA GLN A 408 -1.17 -17.06 21.50
C GLN A 408 -1.16 -17.12 19.98
N LEU A 409 -0.13 -17.71 19.38
CA LEU A 409 0.19 -17.60 17.96
C LEU A 409 0.21 -18.92 17.21
N GLY A 410 0.21 -20.08 17.88
CA GLY A 410 0.39 -21.38 17.23
C GLY A 410 -0.54 -21.58 16.03
N GLU A 411 -1.85 -21.51 16.27
CA GLU A 411 -2.85 -21.63 15.19
C GLU A 411 -2.70 -20.54 14.11
N HIS A 412 -2.33 -19.32 14.52
CA HIS A 412 -2.14 -18.20 13.61
C HIS A 412 -0.96 -18.45 12.66
N LEU A 413 0.18 -18.90 13.19
CA LEU A 413 1.39 -19.21 12.46
C LEU A 413 1.21 -20.42 11.55
N VAL A 414 0.52 -21.48 12.02
CA VAL A 414 0.17 -22.65 11.20
C VAL A 414 -0.71 -22.25 10.01
N ARG A 415 -1.66 -21.34 10.21
CA ARG A 415 -2.45 -20.79 9.11
C ARG A 415 -1.60 -19.95 8.16
N MET A 416 -0.65 -19.16 8.69
CA MET A 416 0.27 -18.38 7.85
C MET A 416 1.21 -19.27 7.04
N SER A 417 1.67 -20.40 7.59
CA SER A 417 2.52 -21.35 6.85
C SER A 417 1.79 -22.06 5.70
N ALA A 418 0.45 -21.94 5.62
CA ALA A 418 -0.35 -22.44 4.50
C ALA A 418 -0.55 -21.41 3.37
N LEU A 419 -0.12 -20.16 3.56
CA LEU A 419 -0.30 -19.10 2.57
C LEU A 419 0.55 -19.35 1.32
N THR A 420 0.03 -18.93 0.17
CA THR A 420 0.77 -18.96 -1.10
C THR A 420 1.74 -17.79 -1.20
N LEU A 421 1.45 -16.65 -0.57
CA LEU A 421 2.32 -15.48 -0.51
C LEU A 421 3.59 -15.76 0.33
N PRO A 422 4.78 -15.86 -0.27
CA PRO A 422 5.99 -16.31 0.43
C PRO A 422 6.42 -15.39 1.58
N ILE A 423 6.31 -14.07 1.39
CA ILE A 423 6.71 -13.08 2.41
C ILE A 423 5.89 -13.17 3.70
N ASN A 424 4.75 -13.88 3.70
CA ASN A 424 3.97 -14.15 4.91
C ASN A 424 4.17 -15.60 5.39
N ARG A 425 4.28 -16.55 4.46
CA ARG A 425 4.47 -17.97 4.75
C ARG A 425 5.82 -18.26 5.40
N ASP A 426 6.89 -17.82 4.77
CA ASP A 426 8.25 -18.20 5.11
C ASP A 426 8.66 -17.73 6.52
N PRO A 427 8.45 -16.46 6.93
CA PRO A 427 8.74 -16.07 8.31
C PRO A 427 7.87 -16.80 9.35
N ALA A 428 6.64 -17.21 9.01
CA ALA A 428 5.83 -18.01 9.93
C ALA A 428 6.44 -19.40 10.17
N VAL A 429 6.96 -20.03 9.11
CA VAL A 429 7.68 -21.31 9.21
C VAL A 429 8.94 -21.14 10.07
N LEU A 430 9.72 -20.06 9.88
CA LEU A 430 10.92 -19.80 10.69
C LEU A 430 10.59 -19.68 12.18
N VAL A 431 9.56 -18.91 12.54
CA VAL A 431 9.12 -18.79 13.94
C VAL A 431 8.62 -20.13 14.49
N LEU A 432 7.86 -20.91 13.70
CA LEU A 432 7.42 -22.25 14.10
C LEU A 432 8.62 -23.17 14.38
N LYS A 433 9.66 -23.16 13.55
CA LYS A 433 10.91 -23.91 13.76
C LYS A 433 11.61 -23.50 15.06
N GLN A 434 11.74 -22.21 15.33
CA GLN A 434 12.37 -21.71 16.56
C GLN A 434 11.59 -22.09 17.84
N LEU A 435 10.26 -21.98 17.80
CA LEU A 435 9.40 -22.28 18.96
C LEU A 435 9.30 -23.78 19.24
N SER A 436 9.28 -24.61 18.19
CA SER A 436 9.11 -26.06 18.29
C SER A 436 10.42 -26.83 18.45
N GLY A 437 11.50 -26.35 17.82
CA GLY A 437 12.72 -27.14 17.59
C GLY A 437 12.60 -28.15 16.44
N GLU A 438 11.46 -28.21 15.76
CA GLU A 438 11.19 -29.10 14.63
C GLU A 438 11.66 -28.47 13.31
N GLN A 439 11.71 -29.27 12.25
CA GLN A 439 12.14 -28.86 10.90
C GLN A 439 11.09 -29.17 9.83
N TYR A 440 9.81 -29.11 10.20
CA TYR A 440 8.72 -29.31 9.24
C TYR A 440 8.68 -28.18 8.20
N GLU A 441 8.21 -28.50 7.01
CA GLU A 441 8.12 -27.54 5.90
C GLU A 441 6.69 -27.29 5.45
N THR A 442 5.76 -28.22 5.74
CA THR A 442 4.37 -28.14 5.29
C THR A 442 3.42 -27.70 6.39
N ALA A 443 2.34 -27.04 6.02
CA ALA A 443 1.29 -26.62 6.96
C ALA A 443 0.61 -27.84 7.63
N GLU A 444 0.53 -28.97 6.94
CA GLU A 444 -0.05 -30.22 7.45
C GLU A 444 0.77 -30.81 8.60
N GLU A 445 2.10 -30.85 8.43
CA GLU A 445 3.03 -31.28 9.48
C GLU A 445 2.95 -30.36 10.70
N TRP A 446 2.94 -29.04 10.47
CA TRP A 446 2.81 -28.06 11.54
C TRP A 446 1.48 -28.18 12.28
N ARG A 447 0.38 -28.41 11.56
CA ARG A 447 -0.96 -28.65 12.14
C ARG A 447 -0.99 -29.93 12.98
N ALA A 448 -0.41 -31.02 12.47
CA ALA A 448 -0.31 -32.28 13.19
C ALA A 448 0.58 -32.17 14.44
N TRP A 449 1.66 -31.39 14.37
CA TRP A 449 2.51 -31.10 15.52
C TRP A 449 1.81 -30.25 16.57
N LEU A 450 1.13 -29.18 16.16
CA LEU A 450 0.42 -28.29 17.09
C LEU A 450 -0.71 -29.04 17.81
N ALA A 451 -1.44 -29.91 17.12
CA ALA A 451 -2.51 -30.73 17.70
C ALA A 451 -2.02 -31.72 18.79
N ARG A 452 -0.74 -32.07 18.80
CA ARG A 452 -0.11 -32.94 19.82
C ARG A 452 0.38 -32.17 21.05
N GLN A 453 0.44 -30.84 20.99
CA GLN A 453 0.91 -30.05 22.12
C GLN A 453 -0.10 -30.11 23.28
N PRO A 454 0.36 -30.14 24.54
CA PRO A 454 -0.52 -30.13 25.68
C PRO A 454 -1.47 -28.92 25.61
N LYS A 455 -2.78 -29.19 25.55
CA LYS A 455 -3.79 -28.15 25.80
C LYS A 455 -3.65 -27.78 27.27
N THR A 456 -2.91 -26.72 27.56
CA THR A 456 -2.81 -26.20 28.91
C THR A 456 -4.17 -25.59 29.25
N GLU A 457 -4.88 -26.18 30.21
CA GLU A 457 -6.12 -25.64 30.76
C GLU A 457 -5.89 -24.17 31.17
N GLY A 458 -6.82 -23.31 30.77
CA GLY A 458 -6.75 -21.87 30.96
C GLY A 458 -7.06 -21.43 32.37
#